data_AF-A0A933P8K9-F1
#
_entry.id   AF-A0A933P8K9-F1
#
_cell.length_a   1.000
_cell.length_b   1.000
_cell.length_c   1.000
_cell.angle_alpha   90.00
_cell.angle_beta   90.00
_cell.angle_gamma   90.00
#
_symmetry.space_group_name_H-M   'P 1'
#
loop_
_entity.id
_entity.type
_entity.pdbx_description
1 polymer ?
#
loop_
_entity_poly.entity_id
_entity_poly.type
_entity_poly.pdbx_seq_one_letter_code
_entity_poly.pdbx_strand_id
1 'polypeptide(L)'
;MIEPTESVSSAPPDFLTLDEAAAVLRVGRSTAYREANAFEASGGTTGIPVVRYGKQFRVPRCRLEEQLGGPITWPLPTPPVSPKSTAQLSFPSKRAERAVAKRSTAQLSLAIES
;
A
#
# COMPACT_ATOMS: atom_id res chain seq x y z
N MET A 1 -4.88 -25.11 35.56
CA MET A 1 -5.14 -23.83 34.87
C MET A 1 -3.95 -23.62 33.96
N ILE A 2 -4.06 -24.06 32.71
CA ILE A 2 -2.96 -23.97 31.72
C ILE A 2 -3.29 -22.73 30.89
N GLU A 3 -2.57 -21.65 31.14
CA GLU A 3 -2.54 -20.50 30.23
C GLU A 3 -2.01 -21.02 28.88
N PRO A 4 -2.72 -20.85 27.75
CA PRO A 4 -2.17 -21.21 26.46
C PRO A 4 -1.02 -20.23 26.19
N THR A 5 0.20 -20.67 26.45
CA THR A 5 1.41 -19.98 26.02
C THR A 5 1.38 -19.96 24.49
N GLU A 6 0.92 -18.85 23.92
CA GLU A 6 1.01 -18.54 22.50
C GLU A 6 2.47 -18.74 22.09
N SER A 7 2.74 -19.88 21.46
CA SER A 7 4.03 -20.18 20.88
C SER A 7 4.18 -19.25 19.70
N VAL A 8 4.83 -18.11 19.92
CA VAL A 8 5.26 -17.22 18.85
C VAL A 8 6.25 -18.00 17.98
N SER A 9 5.73 -18.68 16.96
CA SER A 9 6.52 -19.38 15.98
C SER A 9 7.57 -18.41 15.43
N SER A 10 8.84 -18.70 15.69
CA SER A 10 9.98 -17.90 15.22
C SER A 10 10.12 -17.92 13.70
N ALA A 11 9.38 -18.80 13.01
CA ALA A 11 9.38 -18.90 11.57
C ALA A 11 8.32 -17.95 10.96
N PRO A 12 8.68 -17.23 9.88
CA PRO A 12 7.70 -16.46 9.12
C PRO A 12 6.63 -17.36 8.50
N PRO A 13 5.37 -16.89 8.42
CA PRO A 13 4.29 -17.63 7.76
C PRO A 13 4.55 -17.79 6.25
N ASP A 14 3.94 -18.79 5.64
CA ASP A 14 4.10 -19.07 4.19
C ASP A 14 3.52 -17.96 3.29
N PHE A 15 2.53 -17.23 3.80
CA PHE A 15 1.96 -16.07 3.11
C PHE A 15 1.93 -14.87 4.05
N LEU A 16 2.45 -13.75 3.55
CA LEU A 16 2.41 -12.47 4.22
C LEU A 16 1.29 -11.61 3.65
N THR A 17 0.75 -10.73 4.47
CA THR A 17 -0.06 -9.60 4.01
C THR A 17 0.81 -8.57 3.31
N LEU A 18 0.17 -7.68 2.55
CA LEU A 18 0.91 -6.62 1.87
C LEU A 18 1.54 -5.62 2.84
N ASP A 19 0.89 -5.36 3.98
CA ASP A 19 1.43 -4.48 5.03
C ASP A 19 2.65 -5.13 5.71
N GLU A 20 2.64 -6.45 5.93
CA GLU A 20 3.80 -7.19 6.46
C GLU A 20 4.95 -7.21 5.45
N ALA A 21 4.67 -7.49 4.17
CA ALA A 21 5.69 -7.44 3.12
C ALA A 21 6.28 -6.03 2.97
N ALA A 22 5.45 -4.98 3.12
CA ALA A 22 5.92 -3.60 3.15
C ALA A 22 6.88 -3.35 4.33
N ALA A 23 6.60 -3.93 5.49
CA ALA A 23 7.47 -3.85 6.66
C ALA A 23 8.78 -4.63 6.46
N VAL A 24 8.75 -5.83 5.86
CA VAL A 24 9.96 -6.60 5.49
C VAL A 24 10.84 -5.77 4.56
N LEU A 25 10.24 -5.19 3.51
CA LEU A 25 10.94 -4.39 2.50
C LEU A 25 11.26 -2.96 2.96
N ARG A 26 10.81 -2.55 4.16
CA ARG A 26 10.97 -1.20 4.72
C ARG A 26 10.44 -0.08 3.82
N VAL A 27 9.34 -0.35 3.10
CA VAL A 27 8.66 0.64 2.26
C VAL A 27 7.35 1.11 2.90
N GLY A 28 6.92 2.33 2.55
CA GLY A 28 5.61 2.82 2.96
C GLY A 28 4.47 1.99 2.35
N ARG A 29 3.34 1.90 3.05
CA ARG A 29 2.15 1.15 2.60
C ARG A 29 1.71 1.56 1.18
N SER A 30 1.60 2.86 0.90
CA SER A 30 1.19 3.35 -0.43
C SER A 30 2.12 2.88 -1.54
N THR A 31 3.43 2.81 -1.26
CA THR A 31 4.42 2.27 -2.19
C THR A 31 4.18 0.79 -2.41
N ALA A 32 3.99 0.01 -1.34
CA ALA A 32 3.72 -1.42 -1.46
C ALA A 32 2.45 -1.72 -2.28
N TYR A 33 1.35 -0.98 -2.05
CA TYR A 33 0.14 -1.10 -2.86
C TYR A 33 0.38 -0.76 -4.33
N ARG A 34 1.18 0.27 -4.62
CA ARG A 34 1.53 0.60 -6.01
C ARG A 34 2.29 -0.53 -6.68
N GLU A 35 3.32 -1.06 -6.02
CA GLU A 35 4.14 -2.15 -6.57
C GLU A 35 3.35 -3.46 -6.70
N ALA A 36 2.41 -3.75 -5.79
CA ALA A 36 1.49 -4.88 -5.93
C ALA A 36 0.59 -4.77 -7.17
N ASN A 37 0.03 -3.58 -7.40
CA ASN A 37 -0.77 -3.33 -8.60
C ASN A 37 0.08 -3.39 -9.89
N ALA A 38 1.33 -2.92 -9.83
CA ALA A 38 2.27 -3.03 -10.94
C ALA A 38 2.60 -4.50 -11.26
N PHE A 39 2.72 -5.34 -10.23
CA PHE A 39 2.95 -6.78 -10.41
C PHE A 39 1.78 -7.45 -11.12
N GLU A 40 0.54 -7.21 -10.67
CA GLU A 40 -0.65 -7.73 -11.34
C GLU A 40 -0.78 -7.22 -12.77
N ALA A 41 -0.57 -5.92 -13.00
CA ALA A 41 -0.70 -5.30 -14.32
C ALA A 41 0.38 -5.78 -15.31
N SER A 42 1.57 -6.10 -14.81
CA SER A 42 2.70 -6.62 -15.61
C SER A 42 2.69 -8.13 -15.79
N GLY A 43 1.66 -8.84 -15.29
CA GLY A 43 1.59 -10.30 -15.36
C GLY A 43 2.65 -10.99 -14.50
N GLY A 44 3.12 -10.35 -13.43
CA GLY A 44 4.08 -10.90 -12.48
C GLY A 44 5.55 -10.64 -12.80
N THR A 45 5.84 -9.60 -13.59
CA THR A 45 7.21 -9.29 -14.01
C THR A 45 7.91 -8.29 -13.08
N THR A 46 7.19 -7.26 -12.62
CA THR A 46 7.79 -6.13 -11.88
C THR A 46 6.94 -5.76 -10.68
N GLY A 47 7.58 -5.54 -9.53
CA GLY A 47 6.95 -5.04 -8.32
C GLY A 47 7.11 -5.99 -7.14
N ILE A 48 6.11 -5.99 -6.24
CA ILE A 48 6.07 -6.93 -5.10
C ILE A 48 5.28 -8.17 -5.55
N PRO A 49 5.82 -9.39 -5.37
CA PRO A 49 5.18 -10.62 -5.80
C PRO A 49 3.93 -10.85 -4.97
N VAL A 50 2.78 -10.61 -5.58
CA VAL A 50 1.47 -10.80 -4.95
C VAL A 50 0.68 -11.86 -5.69
N VAL A 51 -0.15 -12.57 -4.92
CA VAL A 51 -1.22 -13.43 -5.39
C VAL A 51 -2.52 -12.83 -4.89
N ARG A 52 -3.45 -12.61 -5.82
CA ARG A 52 -4.76 -12.05 -5.51
C ARG A 52 -5.79 -13.14 -5.20
N TYR A 53 -6.31 -13.12 -3.98
CA TYR A 53 -7.45 -13.93 -3.55
C TYR A 53 -8.68 -13.02 -3.41
N GLY A 54 -9.44 -12.90 -4.49
CA GLY A 54 -10.62 -12.02 -4.56
C GLY A 54 -10.24 -10.54 -4.37
N LYS A 55 -10.57 -9.97 -3.21
CA LYS A 55 -10.28 -8.56 -2.85
C LYS A 55 -9.00 -8.41 -2.02
N GLN A 56 -8.28 -9.50 -1.76
CA GLN A 56 -7.14 -9.52 -0.85
C GLN A 56 -5.86 -9.88 -1.59
N PHE A 57 -4.78 -9.15 -1.28
CA PHE A 57 -3.44 -9.52 -1.71
C PHE A 57 -2.76 -10.37 -0.64
N ARG A 58 -2.01 -11.38 -1.11
CA ARG A 58 -1.12 -12.20 -0.30
C ARG A 58 0.22 -12.28 -1.00
N VAL A 59 1.29 -12.21 -0.23
CA VAL A 59 2.67 -12.28 -0.72
C VAL A 59 3.21 -13.65 -0.33
N PRO A 60 3.49 -14.55 -1.28
CA PRO A 60 4.13 -15.82 -0.97
C PRO A 60 5.53 -15.58 -0.41
N ARG A 61 5.83 -16.21 0.73
CA ARG A 61 7.13 -16.10 1.40
C ARG A 61 8.28 -16.49 0.47
N CYS A 62 8.16 -17.63 -0.23
CA CYS A 62 9.20 -18.12 -1.13
C CYS A 62 9.59 -17.10 -2.20
N ARG A 63 8.60 -16.45 -2.83
CA ARG A 63 8.83 -15.43 -3.86
C ARG A 63 9.47 -14.16 -3.30
N LEU A 64 9.07 -13.78 -2.09
CA LEU A 64 9.66 -12.63 -1.41
C LEU A 64 11.12 -12.90 -1.00
N GLU A 65 11.41 -14.10 -0.50
CA GLU A 65 12.77 -14.56 -0.17
C GLU A 65 13.65 -14.67 -1.43
N GLU A 66 13.12 -15.20 -2.54
CA GLU A 66 13.77 -15.22 -3.85
C GLU A 66 14.18 -13.82 -4.31
N GLN A 67 13.27 -12.84 -4.19
CA GLN A 67 13.55 -11.46 -4.58
C GLN A 67 14.52 -10.75 -3.63
N LEU A 68 14.48 -11.07 -2.34
CA LEU A 68 15.41 -10.55 -1.34
C LEU A 68 16.81 -11.18 -1.48
N GLY A 69 16.90 -12.38 -2.05
CA GLY A 69 18.14 -13.17 -2.15
C GLY A 69 18.50 -13.89 -0.85
N GLY A 70 17.54 -14.12 0.04
CA GLY A 70 17.78 -14.73 1.34
C GLY A 70 16.54 -14.85 2.23
N PRO A 71 16.66 -15.50 3.40
CA PRO A 71 15.55 -15.70 4.31
C PRO A 71 15.06 -14.36 4.87
N ILE A 72 13.74 -14.23 5.02
CA ILE A 72 13.16 -13.03 5.62
C ILE A 72 13.32 -13.05 7.14
N THR A 73 13.65 -11.89 7.71
CA THR A 73 13.75 -11.71 9.15
C THR A 73 12.37 -11.72 9.79
N TRP A 74 12.18 -12.58 10.79
CA TRP A 74 10.96 -12.70 11.57
C TRP A 74 11.30 -12.89 13.07
N PRO A 75 10.49 -12.36 14.01
CA PRO A 75 9.31 -11.52 13.82
C PRO A 75 9.66 -10.15 13.25
N LEU A 76 8.74 -9.60 12.45
CA LEU A 76 8.85 -8.20 12.05
C LEU A 76 8.85 -7.35 13.32
N PRO A 77 9.84 -6.46 13.54
CA PRO A 77 9.76 -5.52 14.63
C PRO A 77 8.51 -4.68 14.37
N THR A 78 7.47 -4.89 15.17
CA THR A 78 6.27 -4.06 15.10
C THR A 78 6.76 -2.63 15.27
N PRO A 79 6.55 -1.75 14.27
CA PRO A 79 6.76 -0.33 14.55
C PRO A 79 5.91 -0.05 15.80
N PRO A 80 6.41 0.72 16.78
CA PRO A 80 5.60 1.07 17.94
C PRO A 80 4.31 1.60 17.37
N VAL A 81 3.22 0.85 17.56
CA VAL A 81 1.90 1.27 17.16
C VAL A 81 1.67 2.49 18.03
N SER A 82 2.07 3.66 17.56
CA SER A 82 1.53 4.90 18.08
C SER A 82 0.04 4.68 17.93
N PRO A 83 -0.71 4.56 19.04
CA PRO A 83 -2.14 4.35 18.95
C PRO A 83 -2.60 5.43 17.99
N LYS A 84 -3.18 5.01 16.85
CA LYS A 84 -3.73 5.97 15.90
C LYS A 84 -4.73 6.74 16.72
N SER A 85 -4.31 7.93 17.14
CA SER A 85 -5.09 8.80 17.96
C SER A 85 -6.37 9.00 17.16
N THR A 86 -7.47 8.58 17.76
CA THR A 86 -8.83 8.89 17.32
C THR A 86 -9.08 10.40 17.25
N ALA A 87 -8.08 11.24 17.58
CA ALA A 87 -8.03 12.63 17.20
C ALA A 87 -7.62 12.78 15.73
N GLN A 88 -8.61 12.58 14.88
CA GLN A 88 -8.85 13.44 13.73
C GLN A 88 -8.83 14.90 14.19
N LEU A 89 -7.65 15.46 14.49
CA LEU A 89 -7.47 16.90 14.53
C LEU A 89 -7.48 17.34 13.08
N SER A 90 -8.62 17.92 12.72
CA SER A 90 -8.91 18.68 11.53
C SER A 90 -7.80 19.69 11.23
N PHE A 91 -6.80 19.25 10.48
CA PHE A 91 -5.97 20.18 9.73
C PHE A 91 -6.62 20.36 8.35
N PRO A 92 -7.04 21.58 7.99
CA PRO A 92 -7.54 21.84 6.65
C PRO A 92 -6.41 21.53 5.66
N SER A 93 -6.56 20.42 4.92
CA SER A 93 -5.56 20.03 3.94
C SER A 93 -5.58 21.07 2.82
N LYS A 94 -4.49 21.82 2.64
CA LYS A 94 -4.24 22.82 1.58
C LYS A 94 -4.29 22.26 0.14
N ARG A 95 -4.87 21.08 -0.08
CA ARG A 95 -4.93 20.40 -1.39
C ARG A 95 -6.11 20.86 -2.26
N ALA A 96 -7.02 21.67 -1.73
CA ALA A 96 -8.16 22.20 -2.48
C ALA A 96 -7.81 23.30 -3.49
N GLU A 97 -6.63 23.93 -3.42
CA GLU A 97 -6.32 25.11 -4.26
C GLU A 97 -5.78 24.82 -5.67
N ARG A 98 -5.47 23.56 -6.05
CA ARG A 98 -4.88 23.28 -7.39
C ARG A 98 -5.87 22.82 -8.47
N ALA A 99 -7.16 22.77 -8.18
CA ALA A 99 -8.15 22.17 -9.07
C ALA A 99 -9.32 23.10 -9.43
N VAL A 100 -9.06 24.34 -9.84
CA VAL A 100 -9.98 25.12 -10.69
C VAL A 100 -9.15 26.13 -11.47
N ALA A 101 -8.76 25.78 -12.70
CA ALA A 101 -8.38 26.71 -13.77
C ALA A 101 -8.03 25.94 -15.04
N LYS A 102 -8.91 25.05 -15.51
CA LYS A 102 -8.83 24.56 -16.90
C LYS A 102 -10.23 24.35 -17.47
N ARG A 103 -10.51 25.10 -18.55
CA ARG A 103 -11.56 24.97 -19.57
C ARG A 103 -12.92 25.56 -19.17
N SER A 104 -13.70 26.22 -20.01
CA SER A 104 -13.59 26.64 -21.42
C SER A 104 -14.96 27.26 -21.73
N THR A 105 -15.02 28.51 -22.21
CA THR A 105 -16.23 29.05 -22.84
C THR A 105 -15.83 29.84 -24.08
N ALA A 106 -15.65 29.10 -25.17
CA ALA A 106 -15.99 29.60 -26.49
C ALA A 106 -17.52 29.69 -26.60
N GLN A 107 -17.99 30.56 -27.50
CA GLN A 107 -19.37 30.97 -27.82
C GLN A 107 -19.82 32.24 -27.06
N LEU A 108 -20.33 33.30 -27.69
CA LEU A 108 -20.92 33.46 -29.02
C LEU A 108 -20.84 34.94 -29.43
N SER A 109 -20.63 35.13 -30.73
CA SER A 109 -20.49 36.34 -31.53
C SER A 109 -21.45 37.49 -31.16
N LEU A 110 -20.92 38.68 -30.91
CA LEU A 110 -21.71 39.91 -30.88
C LEU A 110 -21.85 40.45 -32.30
N ALA A 111 -23.10 40.63 -32.70
CA ALA A 111 -23.54 41.10 -33.99
C ALA A 111 -22.95 42.48 -34.35
N ILE A 112 -22.65 42.59 -35.63
CA ILE A 112 -22.52 43.81 -36.42
C ILE A 112 -23.91 44.43 -36.58
N GLU A 113 -24.06 45.72 -36.27
CA GLU A 113 -25.07 46.71 -36.73
C GLU A 113 -25.09 47.84 -35.68
N SER A 114 -25.00 49.15 -35.95
CA SER A 114 -24.91 49.99 -37.14
C SER A 114 -24.14 51.27 -36.78
#